data_AF-A0A3P7LLJ5-F1
#
_entry.id   AF-A0A3P7LLJ5-F1
#
_cell.length_a   1.000
_cell.length_b   1.000
_cell.length_c   1.000
_cell.angle_alpha   90.00
_cell.angle_beta   90.00
_cell.angle_gamma   90.00
#
_symmetry.space_group_name_H-M   'P 1'
#
loop_
_entity.id
_entity.type
_entity.pdbx_description
1 polymer ?
#
loop_
_entity_poly.entity_id
_entity_poly.type
_entity_poly.pdbx_seq_one_letter_code
_entity_poly.pdbx_strand_id
1 'polypeptide(L)'
;MVQIVPLNALVKIVPSAMPKMVLASVPLDFMERVVAKVGLTPHCQIVIAKSKAHLKVRVCPSGRYGTDCMKLCDCQNGAICSPVDGKCECRPGWMGENCEKPCEQGFYGKDCLKRCDCADSMHCDPSDGECICPPGKRGAKCDQ
;
A
#
# COMPACT_ATOMS: atom_id res chain seq x y z
N MET A 1 65.73 0.30 15.58
CA MET A 1 65.72 1.63 16.25
C MET A 1 64.33 1.85 16.80
N VAL A 2 64.20 2.32 18.03
CA VAL A 2 62.92 2.56 18.73
C VAL A 2 62.65 4.06 18.77
N GLN A 3 61.41 4.49 18.51
CA GLN A 3 60.95 5.84 18.84
C GLN A 3 59.53 5.83 19.42
N ILE A 4 59.35 6.66 20.46
CA ILE A 4 58.17 6.93 21.31
C ILE A 4 58.53 8.20 22.11
N VAL A 5 57.63 9.05 22.59
CA VAL A 5 56.14 9.10 22.60
C VAL A 5 55.74 10.50 22.02
N PRO A 6 54.60 11.19 22.30
CA PRO A 6 53.26 10.81 22.81
C PRO A 6 52.12 11.21 21.83
N LEU A 7 50.94 10.59 21.84
CA LEU A 7 49.80 10.84 22.75
C LEU A 7 49.26 12.29 22.75
N ASN A 8 48.33 12.63 21.83
CA ASN A 8 47.02 13.25 22.16
C ASN A 8 46.13 13.61 20.94
N ALA A 9 44.82 13.70 21.22
CA ALA A 9 43.80 14.46 20.46
C ALA A 9 43.35 13.97 19.06
N LEU A 10 42.52 12.91 19.07
CA LEU A 10 41.16 12.92 18.48
C LEU A 10 40.98 13.44 17.04
N VAL A 11 41.15 12.57 16.05
CA VAL A 11 40.47 12.73 14.76
C VAL A 11 38.98 12.41 14.95
N LYS A 12 38.17 13.44 15.25
CA LYS A 12 36.71 13.35 15.20
C LYS A 12 36.23 13.44 13.75
N ILE A 13 35.96 12.31 13.13
CA ILE A 13 35.19 12.29 11.87
C ILE A 13 33.71 12.46 12.22
N VAL A 14 33.21 13.69 12.14
CA VAL A 14 31.77 13.97 12.18
C VAL A 14 31.22 13.77 10.75
N PRO A 15 30.28 12.84 10.51
CA PRO A 15 29.69 12.66 9.19
C PRO A 15 28.67 13.77 8.90
N SER A 16 29.12 14.89 8.35
CA SER A 16 28.23 15.92 7.80
C SER A 16 27.74 15.50 6.41
N ALA A 17 26.65 14.72 6.40
CA ALA A 17 25.71 14.51 5.28
C ALA A 17 26.27 14.10 3.89
N MET A 18 25.96 12.85 3.50
CA MET A 18 25.64 12.37 2.13
C MET A 18 26.52 12.85 0.95
N PRO A 19 27.13 11.92 0.19
CA PRO A 19 26.35 11.39 -0.95
C PRO A 19 26.72 9.95 -1.42
N LYS A 20 26.03 9.52 -2.50
CA LYS A 20 26.37 8.46 -3.48
C LYS A 20 25.87 7.03 -3.27
N MET A 21 25.15 6.54 -4.28
CA MET A 21 25.31 5.17 -4.80
C MET A 21 26.66 5.07 -5.54
N VAL A 22 27.43 3.99 -5.33
CA VAL A 22 28.30 3.30 -6.32
C VAL A 22 28.55 1.87 -5.76
N LEU A 23 28.78 0.88 -6.64
CA LEU A 23 29.10 -0.51 -6.27
C LEU A 23 30.36 -0.60 -5.37
N ALA A 24 30.33 -1.52 -4.38
CA ALA A 24 31.53 -1.99 -3.69
C ALA A 24 31.40 -3.47 -3.30
N SER A 25 32.51 -4.20 -3.40
CA SER A 25 32.69 -5.58 -2.94
C SER A 25 32.47 -5.71 -1.43
N VAL A 26 31.70 -6.73 -1.01
CA VAL A 26 31.35 -6.96 0.40
C VAL A 26 32.47 -7.74 1.11
N PRO A 27 32.95 -7.31 2.30
CA PRO A 27 34.05 -7.98 3.02
C PRO A 27 33.65 -9.32 3.64
N LEU A 28 34.65 -10.18 3.87
CA LEU A 28 34.48 -11.57 4.38
C LEU A 28 33.73 -11.64 5.73
N ASP A 29 33.84 -10.63 6.59
CA ASP A 29 33.14 -10.56 7.88
C ASP A 29 31.59 -10.50 7.74
N PHE A 30 31.08 -10.17 6.55
CA PHE A 30 29.66 -10.24 6.24
C PHE A 30 29.17 -11.68 6.05
N MET A 31 30.03 -12.59 5.55
CA MET A 31 29.68 -13.99 5.33
C MET A 31 29.50 -14.76 6.65
N GLU A 32 30.32 -14.48 7.66
CA GLU A 32 30.18 -15.02 9.02
C GLU A 32 28.80 -14.69 9.63
N ARG A 33 28.25 -13.50 9.35
CA ARG A 33 26.91 -13.10 9.78
C ARG A 33 25.76 -13.78 9.01
N VAL A 34 26.05 -14.34 7.84
CA VAL A 34 25.11 -15.21 7.11
C VAL A 34 25.13 -16.61 7.74
N VAL A 35 26.32 -17.15 8.07
CA VAL A 35 26.46 -18.45 8.75
C VAL A 35 25.82 -18.44 10.14
N ALA A 36 25.99 -17.38 10.92
CA ALA A 36 25.39 -17.25 12.26
C ALA A 36 23.84 -17.18 12.27
N LYS A 37 23.19 -16.93 11.12
CA LYS A 37 21.72 -17.03 10.96
C LYS A 37 21.24 -18.37 10.40
N VAL A 38 22.16 -19.21 9.93
CA VAL A 38 21.87 -20.57 9.43
C VAL A 38 22.54 -21.55 10.39
N GLY A 39 21.95 -21.71 11.58
CA GLY A 39 22.45 -22.54 12.66
C GLY A 39 22.51 -24.02 12.28
N LEU A 40 23.63 -24.44 11.68
CA LEU A 40 23.94 -25.81 11.30
C LEU A 40 24.90 -26.42 12.33
N THR A 41 24.37 -26.89 13.45
CA THR A 41 25.09 -27.81 14.35
C THR A 41 24.80 -29.26 13.94
N PRO A 42 25.78 -30.19 14.07
CA PRO A 42 25.73 -31.46 13.35
C PRO A 42 24.77 -32.53 13.89
N HIS A 43 23.86 -32.20 14.82
CA HIS A 43 23.01 -33.18 15.52
C HIS A 43 21.59 -32.69 15.89
N CYS A 44 20.93 -31.87 15.07
CA CYS A 44 19.49 -31.62 15.24
C CYS A 44 18.75 -31.48 13.90
N GLN A 45 17.63 -32.22 13.74
CA GLN A 45 16.82 -32.24 12.52
C GLN A 45 15.97 -30.97 12.38
N ILE A 46 16.29 -30.06 11.44
CA ILE A 46 15.32 -29.05 10.98
C ILE A 46 15.38 -28.93 9.45
N VAL A 47 14.23 -29.09 8.82
CA VAL A 47 14.04 -29.06 7.36
C VAL A 47 14.21 -27.62 6.84
N ILE A 48 15.10 -27.39 5.88
CA ILE A 48 15.22 -26.07 5.23
C ILE A 48 14.00 -25.85 4.32
N ALA A 49 13.00 -25.13 4.84
CA ALA A 49 11.86 -24.68 4.06
C ALA A 49 12.32 -23.66 3.00
N LYS A 50 12.53 -24.13 1.77
CA LYS A 50 12.79 -23.26 0.60
C LYS A 50 11.57 -22.38 0.36
N SER A 51 11.62 -21.13 0.82
CA SER A 51 10.54 -20.14 0.71
C SER A 51 10.37 -19.62 -0.72
N LYS A 52 9.96 -20.49 -1.65
CA LYS A 52 9.22 -20.08 -2.84
C LYS A 52 7.85 -19.55 -2.41
N ALA A 53 7.82 -18.30 -1.94
CA ALA A 53 6.59 -17.57 -1.69
C ALA A 53 5.92 -17.19 -3.02
N HIS A 54 5.40 -18.19 -3.75
CA HIS A 54 4.30 -17.93 -4.66
C HIS A 54 3.17 -17.38 -3.80
N LEU A 55 2.79 -16.13 -4.01
CA LEU A 55 1.58 -15.56 -3.44
C LEU A 55 0.40 -16.37 -3.98
N LYS A 56 0.00 -17.41 -3.23
CA LYS A 56 -1.13 -18.27 -3.58
C LYS A 56 -2.40 -17.48 -3.26
N VAL A 57 -2.73 -16.55 -4.15
CA VAL A 57 -4.04 -15.90 -4.19
C VAL A 57 -5.05 -17.05 -4.20
N ARG A 58 -5.85 -17.16 -3.14
CA ARG A 58 -6.99 -18.06 -3.12
C ARG A 58 -8.02 -17.44 -4.06
N VAL A 59 -7.96 -17.82 -5.33
CA VAL A 59 -8.92 -17.37 -6.34
C VAL A 59 -10.23 -18.09 -6.07
N CYS A 60 -11.14 -17.40 -5.39
CA CYS A 60 -12.52 -17.83 -5.31
C CYS A 60 -13.28 -17.40 -6.58
N PRO A 61 -14.34 -18.14 -6.99
CA PRO A 61 -15.24 -17.69 -8.03
C PRO A 61 -15.95 -16.40 -7.58
N SER A 62 -16.40 -15.59 -8.55
CA SER A 62 -17.10 -14.33 -8.30
C SER A 62 -18.23 -14.48 -7.28
N GLY A 63 -18.27 -13.57 -6.30
CA GLY A 63 -19.26 -13.58 -5.23
C GLY A 63 -18.95 -14.50 -4.05
N ARG A 64 -17.76 -15.12 -3.97
CA ARG A 64 -17.35 -15.97 -2.84
C ARG A 64 -15.98 -15.61 -2.26
N TYR A 65 -15.77 -15.90 -0.99
CA TYR A 65 -14.50 -15.65 -0.29
C TYR A 65 -14.19 -16.65 0.83
N GLY A 66 -12.96 -16.56 1.37
CA GLY A 66 -12.52 -17.26 2.58
C GLY A 66 -11.94 -18.66 2.31
N THR A 67 -11.84 -19.47 3.37
CA THR A 67 -11.41 -20.87 3.24
C THR A 67 -12.43 -21.65 2.41
N ASP A 68 -11.92 -22.35 1.40
CA ASP A 68 -12.65 -23.17 0.43
C ASP A 68 -13.85 -22.46 -0.23
N CYS A 69 -13.81 -21.12 -0.27
CA CYS A 69 -14.81 -20.24 -0.90
C CYS A 69 -16.25 -20.47 -0.38
N MET A 70 -16.36 -20.91 0.88
CA MET A 70 -17.64 -21.25 1.49
C MET A 70 -18.48 -20.03 1.85
N LYS A 71 -17.86 -18.85 2.04
CA LYS A 71 -18.57 -17.61 2.38
C LYS A 71 -19.02 -16.88 1.11
N LEU A 72 -20.18 -16.23 1.18
CA LEU A 72 -20.75 -15.40 0.12
C LEU A 72 -20.38 -13.93 0.36
N CYS A 73 -20.00 -13.21 -0.70
CA CYS A 73 -19.79 -11.76 -0.66
C CYS A 73 -21.13 -11.03 -0.59
N ASP A 74 -21.21 -9.95 0.20
CA ASP A 74 -22.41 -9.11 0.36
C ASP A 74 -22.24 -7.70 -0.27
N CYS A 75 -21.21 -7.53 -1.11
CA CYS A 75 -20.89 -6.26 -1.75
C CYS A 75 -21.96 -5.84 -2.77
N GLN A 76 -22.46 -4.62 -2.63
CA GLN A 76 -23.49 -4.03 -3.49
C GLN A 76 -22.90 -3.14 -4.60
N ASN A 77 -23.76 -2.62 -5.46
CA ASN A 77 -23.44 -1.57 -6.47
C ASN A 77 -22.25 -1.89 -7.39
N GLY A 78 -22.04 -3.18 -7.66
CA GLY A 78 -20.97 -3.68 -8.53
C GLY A 78 -19.56 -3.57 -7.94
N ALA A 79 -19.43 -3.37 -6.62
CA ALA A 79 -18.17 -3.37 -5.90
C ALA A 79 -17.41 -4.70 -6.01
N ILE A 80 -16.08 -4.65 -5.88
CA ILE A 80 -15.20 -5.81 -6.03
C ILE A 80 -15.02 -6.48 -4.67
N CYS A 81 -15.35 -7.76 -4.55
CA CYS A 81 -15.15 -8.53 -3.32
C CYS A 81 -13.76 -9.16 -3.26
N SER A 82 -13.03 -8.95 -2.16
CA SER A 82 -11.79 -9.64 -1.84
C SER A 82 -12.06 -11.14 -1.61
N PRO A 83 -11.44 -12.06 -2.38
CA PRO A 83 -11.66 -13.50 -2.21
C PRO A 83 -10.97 -14.05 -0.95
N VAL A 84 -10.13 -13.26 -0.27
CA VAL A 84 -9.39 -13.67 0.93
C VAL A 84 -10.22 -13.45 2.20
N ASP A 85 -10.70 -12.22 2.41
CA ASP A 85 -11.35 -11.77 3.65
C ASP A 85 -12.77 -11.22 3.45
N GLY A 86 -13.26 -11.12 2.20
CA GLY A 86 -14.63 -10.73 1.88
C GLY A 86 -14.88 -9.22 1.83
N LYS A 87 -13.87 -8.39 2.08
CA LYS A 87 -13.99 -6.93 2.04
C LYS A 87 -14.39 -6.44 0.65
N CYS A 88 -15.22 -5.40 0.63
CA CYS A 88 -15.67 -4.76 -0.59
C CYS A 88 -14.76 -3.57 -0.94
N GLU A 89 -14.30 -3.52 -2.19
CA GLU A 89 -13.73 -2.33 -2.81
C GLU A 89 -14.83 -1.61 -3.60
N CYS A 90 -15.27 -0.47 -3.06
CA CYS A 90 -16.38 0.29 -3.63
C CYS A 90 -16.01 0.94 -4.96
N ARG A 91 -16.99 0.95 -5.87
CA ARG A 91 -16.90 1.79 -7.08
C ARG A 91 -16.95 3.27 -6.68
N PRO A 92 -16.35 4.17 -7.48
CA PRO A 92 -16.54 5.59 -7.29
C PRO A 92 -18.04 5.94 -7.21
N GLY A 93 -18.40 6.83 -6.29
CA GLY A 93 -19.80 7.19 -6.02
C GLY A 93 -20.49 6.38 -4.91
N TRP A 94 -19.80 5.38 -4.35
CA TRP A 94 -20.32 4.52 -3.28
C TRP A 94 -19.35 4.39 -2.10
N MET A 95 -19.91 4.18 -0.91
CA MET A 95 -19.22 3.95 0.35
C MET A 95 -20.06 3.04 1.28
N GLY A 96 -19.51 2.74 2.47
CA GLY A 96 -20.08 1.77 3.41
C GLY A 96 -19.27 0.48 3.44
N GLU A 97 -19.55 -0.41 4.40
CA GLU A 97 -18.83 -1.68 4.54
C GLU A 97 -19.08 -2.60 3.33
N ASN A 98 -20.32 -2.57 2.83
CA ASN A 98 -20.78 -3.36 1.70
C ASN A 98 -21.04 -2.50 0.45
N CYS A 99 -20.53 -1.26 0.44
CA CYS A 99 -20.74 -0.28 -0.64
C CYS A 99 -22.21 0.06 -0.90
N GLU A 100 -23.02 0.01 0.15
CA GLU A 100 -24.48 0.15 0.13
C GLU A 100 -24.97 1.61 0.11
N LYS A 101 -24.10 2.58 0.43
CA LYS A 101 -24.44 4.00 0.55
C LYS A 101 -23.89 4.80 -0.63
N PRO A 102 -24.69 5.62 -1.32
CA PRO A 102 -24.17 6.57 -2.29
C PRO A 102 -23.36 7.66 -1.58
N CYS A 103 -22.51 8.38 -2.32
CA CYS A 103 -21.85 9.57 -1.77
C CYS A 103 -22.87 10.64 -1.37
N GLU A 104 -22.60 11.31 -0.24
CA GLU A 104 -23.33 12.50 0.17
C GLU A 104 -23.12 13.64 -0.83
N GLN A 105 -24.11 14.53 -0.92
CA GLN A 105 -24.07 15.65 -1.85
C GLN A 105 -22.86 16.55 -1.60
N GLY A 106 -22.12 16.85 -2.68
CA GLY A 106 -20.86 17.59 -2.61
C GLY A 106 -19.61 16.73 -2.40
N PHE A 107 -19.75 15.40 -2.35
CA PHE A 107 -18.64 14.45 -2.32
C PHE A 107 -18.69 13.46 -3.49
N TYR A 108 -17.51 12.99 -3.90
CA TYR A 108 -17.35 12.08 -5.03
C TYR A 108 -16.13 11.17 -4.92
N GLY A 109 -16.02 10.24 -5.87
CA GLY A 109 -14.87 9.36 -6.05
C GLY A 109 -14.94 8.10 -5.18
N LYS A 110 -13.79 7.42 -5.04
CA LYS A 110 -13.66 6.23 -4.19
C LYS A 110 -13.82 6.61 -2.72
N ASP A 111 -14.66 5.84 -2.01
CA ASP A 111 -14.99 6.03 -0.60
C ASP A 111 -15.49 7.46 -0.26
N CYS A 112 -15.97 8.20 -1.27
CA CYS A 112 -16.47 9.57 -1.18
C CYS A 112 -15.48 10.60 -0.58
N LEU A 113 -14.18 10.34 -0.70
CA LEU A 113 -13.13 11.13 -0.02
C LEU A 113 -12.81 12.48 -0.69
N LYS A 114 -13.35 12.76 -1.89
CA LYS A 114 -13.12 14.01 -2.60
C LYS A 114 -14.33 14.94 -2.47
N ARG A 115 -14.10 16.24 -2.30
CA ARG A 115 -15.14 17.27 -2.34
C ARG A 115 -15.26 17.85 -3.75
N CYS A 116 -16.49 18.05 -4.22
CA CYS A 116 -16.79 18.66 -5.51
C CYS A 116 -16.41 20.14 -5.55
N ASP A 117 -15.96 20.61 -6.71
CA ASP A 117 -15.46 21.96 -6.95
C ASP A 117 -16.38 22.73 -7.92
N CYS A 118 -17.67 22.73 -7.60
CA CYS A 118 -18.72 23.42 -8.34
C CYS A 118 -19.11 24.74 -7.66
N ALA A 119 -19.80 25.63 -8.37
CA ALA A 119 -20.39 26.84 -7.79
C ALA A 119 -21.42 26.50 -6.69
N ASP A 120 -21.72 27.48 -5.83
CA ASP A 120 -22.62 27.28 -4.69
C ASP A 120 -23.98 26.68 -5.11
N SER A 121 -24.45 25.71 -4.32
CA SER A 121 -25.69 24.95 -4.54
C SER A 121 -25.75 24.10 -5.82
N MET A 122 -24.67 23.99 -6.59
CA MET A 122 -24.58 23.07 -7.73
C MET A 122 -24.38 21.63 -7.26
N HIS A 123 -24.70 20.66 -8.14
CA HIS A 123 -24.51 19.23 -7.88
C HIS A 123 -23.39 18.70 -8.77
N CYS A 124 -22.78 17.59 -8.37
CA CYS A 124 -21.73 16.90 -9.08
C CYS A 124 -22.10 15.42 -9.26
N ASP A 125 -21.55 14.79 -10.29
CA ASP A 125 -21.58 13.33 -10.40
C ASP A 125 -20.74 12.71 -9.25
N PRO A 126 -21.30 11.75 -8.50
CA PRO A 126 -20.60 11.16 -7.35
C PRO A 126 -19.46 10.21 -7.75
N SER A 127 -19.38 9.77 -9.01
CA SER A 127 -18.33 8.87 -9.50
C SER A 127 -17.07 9.62 -9.90
N ASP A 128 -17.19 10.67 -10.73
CA ASP A 128 -16.04 11.40 -11.28
C ASP A 128 -15.90 12.86 -10.82
N GLY A 129 -16.95 13.45 -10.26
CA GLY A 129 -16.97 14.82 -9.74
C GLY A 129 -17.34 15.90 -10.75
N GLU A 130 -17.77 15.56 -11.98
CA GLU A 130 -18.19 16.53 -12.98
C GLU A 130 -19.44 17.31 -12.52
N CYS A 131 -19.44 18.63 -12.69
CA CYS A 131 -20.52 19.49 -12.23
C CYS A 131 -21.74 19.44 -13.18
N ILE A 132 -22.90 19.09 -12.63
CA ILE A 132 -24.16 18.95 -13.37
C ILE A 132 -24.85 20.33 -13.43
N CYS A 133 -24.65 21.05 -14.54
CA CYS A 133 -25.14 22.42 -14.66
C CYS A 133 -26.65 22.50 -14.96
N PRO A 134 -27.42 23.36 -14.25
CA PRO A 134 -28.81 23.63 -14.60
C PRO A 134 -28.92 24.43 -15.91
N PRO A 135 -30.10 24.45 -16.56
CA PRO A 135 -30.32 25.24 -17.77
C PRO A 135 -29.94 26.71 -17.59
N GLY A 136 -29.10 27.22 -18.50
CA GLY A 136 -28.60 28.60 -18.44
C GLY A 136 -27.31 28.80 -17.65
N LYS A 137 -26.73 27.74 -17.05
CA LYS A 137 -25.38 27.73 -16.50
C LYS A 137 -24.43 26.87 -17.32
N ARG A 138 -23.14 27.23 -17.36
CA ARG A 138 -22.10 26.51 -18.12
C ARG A 138 -20.71 26.63 -17.50
N GLY A 139 -19.74 25.96 -18.13
CA GLY A 139 -18.36 25.88 -17.66
C GLY A 139 -18.17 24.77 -16.62
N ALA A 140 -16.91 24.40 -16.36
CA ALA A 140 -16.57 23.24 -15.52
C ALA A 140 -17.09 23.33 -14.07
N LYS A 141 -17.46 24.53 -13.59
CA LYS A 141 -18.02 24.78 -12.26
C LYS A 141 -19.47 25.26 -12.26
N CYS A 142 -20.11 25.39 -13.44
CA CYS A 142 -21.43 25.99 -13.62
C CYS A 142 -21.54 27.46 -13.13
N ASP A 143 -20.43 28.20 -13.18
CA ASP A 143 -20.32 29.59 -12.74
C ASP A 143 -20.66 30.61 -13.85
N GLN A 144 -20.53 30.22 -15.12
CA GLN A 144 -20.75 31.06 -16.33
C GLN A 144 -22.16 30.96 -16.91
#